data_AF-E8TFJ7-F1
#
_entry.id   AF-E8TFJ7-F1
#
_cell.length_a   1.000
_cell.length_b   1.000
_cell.length_c   1.000
_cell.angle_alpha   90.00
_cell.angle_beta   90.00
_cell.angle_gamma   90.00
#
_symmetry.space_group_name_H-M   'P 1'
#
loop_
_entity.id
_entity.type
_entity.pdbx_description
1 polymer ?
#
loop_
_entity_poly.entity_id
_entity_poly.type
_entity_poly.pdbx_seq_one_letter_code
_entity_poly.pdbx_strand_id
1 'polypeptide(L)'
;MTPYHWESSHGNFGDDLNLWLWDFLLPGFREVRQQTMLVGVGTVLNSGLLPRGVHKLVVGSGWGYGTPPDISNSREWDLRCVRGPKTAERLGLAVERGIVDPAVMVAEMPEFQQLPKRYKKTFIPHWESAEHGMWQAVCEMAGLTYLDPRGDAKAVIRDIAQSELIIAESMHGAIIADAFRVPWIAVATSASINDFKWNDWAMSVGATYKPHVIPVSSRGEASAKGKPFWGVTPNGSLPKPVLVGPTPGRRPTRPERPQSLLRSMVKKFLAAPSAAGLFKASRREPQLSPDGSLDGLKSRLGEVLNGIRKDYL
;
A
#
# COMPACT_ATOMS: atom_id res chain seq x y z
N MET A 1 7.06 -8.31 23.89
CA MET A 1 6.05 -8.84 22.97
C MET A 1 6.67 -8.87 21.60
N THR A 2 6.12 -9.66 20.69
CA THR A 2 6.66 -9.79 19.33
C THR A 2 5.66 -9.25 18.32
N PRO A 3 5.95 -8.14 17.62
CA PRO A 3 5.11 -7.65 16.53
C PRO A 3 5.00 -8.68 15.42
N TYR A 4 3.77 -8.96 14.99
CA TYR A 4 3.52 -9.64 13.74
C TYR A 4 3.77 -8.67 12.57
N HIS A 5 4.49 -9.14 11.57
CA HIS A 5 4.76 -8.43 10.34
C HIS A 5 4.56 -9.39 9.17
N TRP A 6 3.79 -8.99 8.16
CA TRP A 6 3.69 -9.75 6.92
C TRP A 6 4.88 -9.43 6.02
N GLU A 7 5.82 -10.36 5.92
CA GLU A 7 7.06 -10.16 5.16
C GLU A 7 6.82 -10.34 3.66
N SER A 8 7.00 -9.26 2.90
CA SER A 8 7.05 -9.28 1.45
C SER A 8 8.47 -9.64 0.98
N SER A 9 8.61 -10.60 0.07
CA SER A 9 9.92 -10.94 -0.54
C SER A 9 10.56 -9.77 -1.29
N HIS A 10 9.77 -8.75 -1.61
CA HIS A 10 10.20 -7.57 -2.35
C HIS A 10 10.09 -6.28 -1.52
N GLY A 11 9.77 -6.37 -0.22
CA GLY A 11 9.52 -5.20 0.65
C GLY A 11 8.10 -4.65 0.53
N ASN A 12 7.61 -4.02 1.60
CA ASN A 12 6.36 -3.27 1.62
C ASN A 12 6.39 -2.31 2.81
N PHE A 13 6.74 -1.05 2.55
CA PHE A 13 7.00 -0.05 3.59
C PHE A 13 5.89 0.09 4.63
N GLY A 14 4.65 -0.16 4.23
CA GLY A 14 3.50 -0.04 5.11
C GLY A 14 3.41 -1.17 6.12
N ASP A 15 3.72 -2.42 5.74
CA ASP A 15 3.75 -3.53 6.69
C ASP A 15 5.03 -3.51 7.54
N ASP A 16 6.15 -3.07 6.94
CA ASP A 16 7.47 -2.91 7.59
C ASP A 16 7.42 -1.94 8.79
N LEU A 17 6.39 -1.10 8.91
CA LEU A 17 6.12 -0.26 10.07
C LEU A 17 6.11 -1.06 11.39
N ASN A 18 5.61 -2.30 11.38
CA ASN A 18 5.55 -3.13 12.58
C ASN A 18 6.95 -3.44 13.16
N LEU A 19 8.01 -3.29 12.37
CA LEU A 19 9.38 -3.53 12.82
C LEU A 19 9.89 -2.47 13.79
N TRP A 20 9.34 -1.24 13.78
CA TRP A 20 9.88 -0.13 14.57
C TRP A 20 8.83 0.86 15.13
N LEU A 21 7.61 0.93 14.57
CA LEU A 21 6.58 1.87 15.03
C LEU A 21 6.20 1.63 16.50
N TRP A 22 6.13 0.37 16.91
CA TRP A 22 5.73 -0.01 18.26
C TRP A 22 6.75 0.38 19.33
N ASP A 23 8.03 0.56 18.98
CA ASP A 23 9.03 1.10 19.91
C ASP A 23 8.73 2.55 20.30
N PHE A 24 8.13 3.30 19.36
CA PHE A 24 7.66 4.67 19.61
C PHE A 24 6.31 4.68 20.35
N LEU A 25 5.37 3.82 19.94
CA LEU A 25 4.01 3.81 20.51
C LEU A 25 3.95 3.17 21.90
N LEU A 26 4.77 2.16 22.19
CA LEU A 26 4.82 1.45 23.46
C LEU A 26 6.29 1.22 23.86
N PRO A 27 7.04 2.24 24.29
CA PRO A 27 8.44 2.08 24.67
C PRO A 27 8.62 0.98 25.73
N GLY A 28 9.59 0.06 25.51
CA GLY A 28 9.85 -1.07 26.40
C GLY A 28 8.92 -2.28 26.21
N PHE A 29 8.06 -2.28 25.17
CA PHE A 29 7.12 -3.37 24.98
C PHE A 29 7.77 -4.70 24.57
N ARG A 30 9.00 -4.68 24.05
CA ARG A 30 9.67 -5.90 23.55
C ARG A 30 10.09 -6.82 24.68
N GLU A 31 10.48 -6.23 25.81
CA GLU A 31 10.98 -6.89 26.99
C GLU A 31 9.88 -7.55 27.83
N VAL A 32 8.63 -7.09 27.69
CA VAL A 32 7.49 -7.64 28.43
C VAL A 32 6.81 -8.79 27.69
N ARG A 33 6.20 -9.75 28.40
CA ARG A 33 5.28 -10.78 27.83
C ARG A 33 5.72 -11.28 26.43
N GLN A 34 6.90 -11.87 26.34
CA GLN A 34 7.50 -12.28 25.05
C GLN A 34 6.66 -13.31 24.27
N GLN A 35 5.75 -14.01 24.94
CA GLN A 35 4.80 -14.96 24.34
C GLN A 35 3.57 -14.29 23.71
N THR A 36 3.37 -12.98 23.94
CA THR A 36 2.29 -12.21 23.32
C THR A 36 2.71 -11.71 21.96
N MET A 37 1.93 -12.06 20.94
CA MET A 37 2.03 -11.52 19.59
C MET A 37 1.27 -10.21 19.50
N LEU A 38 1.94 -9.13 19.07
CA LEU A 38 1.30 -7.84 18.84
C LEU A 38 0.87 -7.75 17.37
N VAL A 39 -0.43 -7.65 17.12
CA VAL A 39 -1.02 -7.60 15.78
C VAL A 39 -1.45 -6.17 15.49
N GLY A 40 -0.63 -5.49 14.70
CA GLY A 40 -0.66 -4.04 14.50
C GLY A 40 -1.06 -3.61 13.10
N VAL A 41 -0.23 -2.74 12.51
CA VAL A 41 -0.42 -2.18 11.16
C VAL A 41 -0.61 -3.31 10.14
N GLY A 42 -1.51 -3.10 9.18
CA GLY A 42 -1.72 -4.02 8.06
C GLY A 42 -3.08 -4.72 8.02
N THR A 43 -3.28 -5.51 6.97
CA THR A 43 -4.53 -6.27 6.73
C THR A 43 -4.34 -7.75 7.07
N VAL A 44 -3.96 -8.02 8.32
CA VAL A 44 -3.43 -9.33 8.74
C VAL A 44 -4.38 -10.11 9.65
N LEU A 45 -5.57 -9.59 9.95
CA LEU A 45 -6.60 -10.31 10.71
C LEU A 45 -7.20 -11.43 9.85
N ASN A 46 -6.43 -12.46 9.55
CA ASN A 46 -6.80 -13.59 8.70
C ASN A 46 -6.43 -14.89 9.41
N SER A 47 -7.35 -15.86 9.45
CA SER A 47 -7.16 -17.14 10.14
C SER A 47 -6.00 -17.97 9.59
N GLY A 48 -5.59 -17.75 8.34
CA GLY A 48 -4.45 -18.41 7.72
C GLY A 48 -3.09 -17.75 8.01
N LEU A 49 -3.10 -16.52 8.54
CA LEU A 49 -1.88 -15.76 8.85
C LEU A 49 -1.49 -15.82 10.33
N LEU A 50 -2.50 -15.93 11.21
CA LEU A 50 -2.30 -15.83 12.65
C LEU A 50 -2.42 -17.21 13.32
N PRO A 51 -1.38 -17.69 14.04
CA PRO A 51 -1.36 -19.04 14.58
C PRO A 51 -2.35 -19.22 15.75
N ARG A 52 -2.93 -20.41 15.90
CA ARG A 52 -3.73 -20.79 17.08
C ARG A 52 -2.84 -21.06 18.30
N GLY A 53 -3.40 -20.93 19.50
CA GLY A 53 -2.70 -21.22 20.76
C GLY A 53 -1.67 -20.18 21.17
N VAL A 54 -1.56 -19.08 20.43
CA VAL A 54 -0.71 -17.93 20.75
C VAL A 54 -1.59 -16.78 21.21
N HIS A 55 -1.26 -16.17 22.36
CA HIS A 55 -1.93 -14.97 22.83
C HIS A 55 -1.63 -13.79 21.91
N LYS A 56 -2.67 -13.12 21.41
CA LYS A 56 -2.58 -12.00 20.47
C LYS A 56 -3.18 -10.75 21.09
N LEU A 57 -2.41 -9.67 21.07
CA LEU A 57 -2.87 -8.33 21.37
C LEU A 57 -3.10 -7.60 20.04
N VAL A 58 -4.36 -7.30 19.70
CA VAL A 58 -4.73 -6.63 18.46
C VAL A 58 -4.92 -5.14 18.70
N VAL A 59 -4.21 -4.32 17.93
CA VAL A 59 -4.27 -2.85 18.03
C VAL A 59 -4.26 -2.25 16.63
N GLY A 60 -5.44 -1.90 16.13
CA GLY A 60 -5.62 -1.14 14.88
C GLY A 60 -5.42 -1.94 13.59
N SER A 61 -5.24 -3.26 13.67
CA SER A 61 -5.17 -4.13 12.49
C SER A 61 -6.51 -4.28 11.79
N GLY A 62 -6.49 -4.60 10.49
CA GLY A 62 -7.68 -4.74 9.66
C GLY A 62 -7.91 -6.15 9.09
N TRP A 63 -9.17 -6.47 8.77
CA TRP A 63 -9.52 -7.58 7.87
C TRP A 63 -9.61 -7.08 6.43
N GLY A 64 -9.52 -8.00 5.48
CA GLY A 64 -9.73 -7.72 4.06
C GLY A 64 -9.48 -8.91 3.15
N TYR A 65 -8.71 -9.91 3.60
CA TYR A 65 -8.40 -11.11 2.82
C TYR A 65 -8.73 -12.37 3.61
N GLY A 66 -9.07 -13.44 2.88
CA GLY A 66 -9.31 -14.77 3.44
C GLY A 66 -10.44 -14.81 4.47
N THR A 67 -10.40 -15.83 5.33
CA THR A 67 -11.38 -16.02 6.40
C THR A 67 -10.96 -15.21 7.63
N PRO A 68 -11.87 -14.44 8.27
CA PRO A 68 -11.54 -13.78 9.53
C PRO A 68 -11.19 -14.83 10.62
N PRO A 69 -10.32 -14.49 11.58
CA PRO A 69 -10.06 -15.35 12.71
C PRO A 69 -11.31 -15.51 13.58
N ASP A 70 -11.43 -16.69 14.22
CA ASP A 70 -12.35 -16.87 15.34
C ASP A 70 -11.73 -16.23 16.59
N ILE A 71 -12.35 -15.13 17.04
CA ILE A 71 -11.91 -14.33 18.17
C ILE A 71 -12.66 -14.64 19.47
N SER A 72 -13.47 -15.72 19.50
CA SER A 72 -14.30 -16.07 20.66
C SER A 72 -13.49 -16.46 21.91
N ASN A 73 -12.27 -16.96 21.73
CA ASN A 73 -11.39 -17.33 22.83
C ASN A 73 -10.64 -16.11 23.38
N SER A 74 -11.16 -15.52 24.45
CA SER A 74 -10.55 -14.36 25.13
C SER A 74 -9.18 -14.66 25.78
N ARG A 75 -8.79 -15.93 25.94
CA ARG A 75 -7.43 -16.29 26.36
C ARG A 75 -6.41 -16.19 25.24
N GLU A 76 -6.86 -16.23 23.99
CA GLU A 76 -6.00 -16.07 22.81
C GLU A 76 -6.08 -14.69 22.20
N TRP A 77 -7.15 -13.95 22.45
CA TRP A 77 -7.45 -12.72 21.74
C TRP A 77 -7.80 -11.57 22.69
N ASP A 78 -6.87 -10.63 22.83
CA ASP A 78 -7.09 -9.32 23.43
C ASP A 78 -7.25 -8.28 22.30
N LEU A 79 -8.50 -7.96 21.93
CA LEU A 79 -8.80 -6.97 20.89
C LEU A 79 -9.07 -5.60 21.53
N ARG A 80 -8.10 -4.70 21.40
CA ARG A 80 -8.23 -3.34 21.93
C ARG A 80 -8.97 -2.42 20.97
N CYS A 81 -8.53 -2.41 19.72
CA CYS A 81 -9.20 -1.74 18.61
C CYS A 81 -8.79 -2.37 17.28
N VAL A 82 -9.55 -2.08 16.24
CA VAL A 82 -9.28 -2.50 14.85
C VAL A 82 -9.23 -1.29 13.93
N ARG A 83 -8.75 -1.47 12.70
CA ARG A 83 -8.46 -0.39 11.75
C ARG A 83 -9.65 0.52 11.47
N GLY A 84 -10.83 -0.06 11.33
CA GLY A 84 -12.01 0.68 10.91
C GLY A 84 -13.32 -0.05 11.19
N PRO A 85 -14.45 0.64 10.93
CA PRO A 85 -15.78 0.16 11.29
C PRO A 85 -16.17 -1.12 10.56
N LYS A 86 -15.73 -1.32 9.31
CA LYS A 86 -16.08 -2.54 8.56
C LYS A 86 -15.36 -3.76 9.12
N THR A 87 -14.10 -3.62 9.53
CA THR A 87 -13.38 -4.68 10.23
C THR A 87 -14.07 -5.01 11.56
N ALA A 88 -14.51 -3.99 12.32
CA ALA A 88 -15.23 -4.20 13.57
C ALA A 88 -16.51 -5.00 13.36
N GLU A 89 -17.36 -4.58 12.41
CA GLU A 89 -18.58 -5.30 12.02
C GLU A 89 -18.27 -6.73 11.57
N ARG A 90 -17.27 -6.93 10.72
CA ARG A 90 -16.90 -8.24 10.18
C ARG A 90 -16.51 -9.24 11.26
N LEU A 91 -15.94 -8.76 12.36
CA LEU A 91 -15.51 -9.54 13.52
C LEU A 91 -16.57 -9.60 14.64
N GLY A 92 -17.74 -8.99 14.46
CA GLY A 92 -18.79 -8.94 15.49
C GLY A 92 -18.45 -8.05 16.69
N LEU A 93 -17.57 -7.06 16.49
CA LEU A 93 -17.23 -6.06 17.50
C LEU A 93 -18.17 -4.86 17.43
N ALA A 94 -18.28 -4.10 18.53
CA ALA A 94 -18.90 -2.78 18.51
C ALA A 94 -18.17 -1.88 17.49
N VAL A 95 -18.93 -1.11 16.69
CA VAL A 95 -18.39 -0.29 15.60
C VAL A 95 -17.35 0.72 16.11
N GLU A 96 -17.51 1.19 17.34
CA GLU A 96 -16.62 2.11 18.03
C GLU A 96 -15.23 1.50 18.28
N ARG A 97 -15.08 0.17 18.24
CA ARG A 97 -13.76 -0.48 18.28
C ARG A 97 -12.97 -0.28 16.99
N GLY A 98 -13.62 0.11 15.89
CA GLY A 98 -12.97 0.61 14.69
C GLY A 98 -12.46 2.03 14.93
N ILE A 99 -11.16 2.17 15.16
CA ILE A 99 -10.53 3.48 15.44
C ILE A 99 -9.80 3.96 14.19
N VAL A 100 -8.57 3.47 13.96
CA VAL A 100 -7.73 3.88 12.84
C VAL A 100 -6.58 2.88 12.67
N ASP A 101 -5.95 2.90 11.50
CA ASP A 101 -4.66 2.24 11.29
C ASP A 101 -3.57 2.93 12.14
N PRO A 102 -2.75 2.21 12.94
CA PRO A 102 -1.71 2.82 13.76
C PRO A 102 -0.65 3.57 12.94
N ALA A 103 -0.53 3.30 11.64
CA ALA A 103 0.37 4.01 10.74
C ALA A 103 0.14 5.53 10.73
N VAL A 104 -1.05 6.03 11.13
CA VAL A 104 -1.28 7.49 11.24
C VAL A 104 -0.39 8.16 12.29
N MET A 105 0.14 7.40 13.26
CA MET A 105 0.98 7.93 14.32
C MET A 105 2.42 8.22 13.87
N VAL A 106 2.83 7.82 12.65
CA VAL A 106 4.14 8.20 12.11
C VAL A 106 4.27 9.72 11.99
N ALA A 107 3.15 10.42 11.80
CA ALA A 107 3.09 11.87 11.74
C ALA A 107 3.33 12.54 13.11
N GLU A 108 3.46 11.79 14.20
CA GLU A 108 3.82 12.30 15.54
C GLU A 108 5.31 12.12 15.86
N MET A 109 6.06 11.41 15.01
CA MET A 109 7.46 11.10 15.29
C MET A 109 8.36 12.30 14.98
N PRO A 110 9.33 12.63 15.88
CA PRO A 110 10.21 13.78 15.70
C PRO A 110 10.98 13.79 14.37
N GLU A 111 11.42 12.63 13.89
CA GLU A 111 12.21 12.48 12.66
C GLU A 111 11.45 12.79 11.36
N PHE A 112 10.12 12.86 11.43
CA PHE A 112 9.25 13.23 10.30
C PHE A 112 8.59 14.60 10.46
N GLN A 113 8.91 15.35 11.53
CA GLN A 113 8.42 16.70 11.72
C GLN A 113 9.17 17.70 10.83
N GLN A 114 8.47 18.77 10.45
CA GLN A 114 9.06 19.96 9.81
C GLN A 114 9.85 19.68 8.52
N LEU A 115 9.49 18.61 7.80
CA LEU A 115 10.12 18.27 6.53
C LEU A 115 9.71 19.26 5.43
N PRO A 116 10.64 19.91 4.72
CA PRO A 116 10.30 20.84 3.65
C PRO A 116 9.71 20.08 2.45
N LYS A 117 8.73 20.68 1.77
CA LYS A 117 8.18 20.13 0.52
C LYS A 117 9.25 20.12 -0.58
N ARG A 118 9.36 18.99 -1.28
CA ARG A 118 10.31 18.73 -2.37
C ARG A 118 9.62 18.33 -3.66
N TYR A 119 8.49 17.64 -3.58
CA TYR A 119 7.83 17.05 -4.74
C TYR A 119 6.45 17.67 -4.96
N LYS A 120 6.16 18.07 -6.21
CA LYS A 120 4.85 18.63 -6.56
C LYS A 120 3.75 17.58 -6.58
N LYS A 121 4.00 16.44 -7.23
CA LYS A 121 3.04 15.33 -7.34
C LYS A 121 3.82 14.02 -7.37
N THR A 122 3.46 13.11 -6.49
CA THR A 122 4.14 11.81 -6.35
C THR A 122 3.15 10.70 -6.55
N PHE A 123 3.49 9.71 -7.38
CA PHE A 123 2.72 8.50 -7.55
C PHE A 123 3.36 7.36 -6.77
N ILE A 124 2.55 6.70 -5.94
CA ILE A 124 2.92 5.49 -5.20
C ILE A 124 2.03 4.31 -5.62
N PRO A 125 2.53 3.36 -6.42
CA PRO A 125 1.78 2.17 -6.82
C PRO A 125 1.56 1.22 -5.63
N HIS A 126 0.76 0.17 -5.84
CA HIS A 126 0.80 -1.04 -5.00
C HIS A 126 2.11 -1.81 -5.23
N TRP A 127 2.58 -2.57 -4.24
CA TRP A 127 3.87 -3.28 -4.33
C TRP A 127 3.90 -4.28 -5.51
N GLU A 128 2.82 -5.02 -5.76
CA GLU A 128 2.72 -5.93 -6.92
C GLU A 128 2.81 -5.17 -8.26
N SER A 129 2.26 -3.95 -8.32
CA SER A 129 2.36 -3.11 -9.50
C SER A 129 3.79 -2.59 -9.66
N ALA A 130 4.45 -2.20 -8.56
CA ALA A 130 5.85 -1.79 -8.58
C ALA A 130 6.78 -2.91 -9.04
N GLU A 131 6.46 -4.16 -8.66
CA GLU A 131 7.24 -5.34 -9.03
C GLU A 131 7.19 -5.64 -10.52
N HIS A 132 5.99 -5.64 -11.10
CA HIS A 132 5.81 -6.11 -12.47
C HIS A 132 5.62 -4.98 -13.49
N GLY A 133 5.40 -3.75 -13.02
CA GLY A 133 5.10 -2.59 -13.84
C GLY A 133 6.34 -1.82 -14.29
N MET A 134 6.10 -0.83 -15.14
CA MET A 134 7.11 0.11 -15.64
C MET A 134 6.82 1.52 -15.12
N TRP A 135 6.44 1.61 -13.85
CA TRP A 135 5.86 2.83 -13.27
C TRP A 135 6.82 4.01 -13.20
N GLN A 136 8.13 3.78 -13.10
CA GLN A 136 9.11 4.87 -13.21
C GLN A 136 9.01 5.59 -14.56
N ALA A 137 9.00 4.85 -15.68
CA ALA A 137 8.86 5.42 -17.01
C ALA A 137 7.49 6.07 -17.24
N VAL A 138 6.43 5.47 -16.67
CA VAL A 138 5.07 6.05 -16.71
C VAL A 138 5.02 7.40 -16.00
N CYS A 139 5.64 7.51 -14.81
CA CYS A 139 5.68 8.75 -14.04
C CYS A 139 6.49 9.83 -14.74
N GLU A 140 7.66 9.48 -15.30
CA GLU A 140 8.46 10.40 -16.12
C GLU A 140 7.65 10.98 -17.29
N MET A 141 6.91 10.13 -18.00
CA MET A 141 6.05 10.57 -19.11
C MET A 141 4.87 11.43 -18.66
N ALA A 142 4.32 11.17 -17.48
CA ALA A 142 3.18 11.90 -16.93
C ALA A 142 3.60 13.17 -16.16
N GLY A 143 4.91 13.40 -15.94
CA GLY A 143 5.43 14.52 -15.16
C GLY A 143 5.19 14.38 -13.65
N LEU A 144 5.27 13.15 -13.12
CA LEU A 144 5.15 12.87 -11.69
C LEU A 144 6.46 12.29 -11.13
N THR A 145 6.68 12.47 -9.83
CA THR A 145 7.69 11.72 -9.08
C THR A 145 7.20 10.29 -8.88
N TYR A 146 8.03 9.31 -9.23
CA TYR A 146 7.78 7.91 -8.89
C TYR A 146 8.30 7.61 -7.48
N LEU A 147 7.48 6.98 -6.65
CA LEU A 147 7.88 6.50 -5.33
C LEU A 147 7.63 5.00 -5.21
N ASP A 148 8.69 4.21 -5.05
CA ASP A 148 8.60 2.76 -4.93
C ASP A 148 8.19 2.36 -3.49
N PRO A 149 7.01 1.73 -3.28
CA PRO A 149 6.56 1.30 -1.96
C PRO A 149 7.41 0.17 -1.34
N ARG A 150 8.35 -0.39 -2.11
CA ARG A 150 9.26 -1.46 -1.70
C ARG A 150 10.57 -0.95 -1.10
N GLY A 151 10.79 0.36 -1.14
CA GLY A 151 11.99 0.99 -0.57
C GLY A 151 12.00 0.96 0.96
N ASP A 152 13.08 1.49 1.54
CA ASP A 152 13.20 1.67 2.99
C ASP A 152 12.00 2.46 3.55
N ALA A 153 11.39 1.93 4.61
CA ALA A 153 10.11 2.46 5.07
C ALA A 153 10.19 3.92 5.52
N LYS A 154 11.26 4.29 6.23
CA LYS A 154 11.45 5.67 6.70
C LYS A 154 11.73 6.62 5.54
N ALA A 155 12.46 6.18 4.51
CA ALA A 155 12.68 6.96 3.29
C ALA A 155 11.38 7.20 2.52
N VAL A 156 10.56 6.16 2.33
CA VAL A 156 9.26 6.27 1.64
C VAL A 156 8.30 7.21 2.40
N ILE A 157 8.23 7.09 3.73
CA ILE A 157 7.42 7.97 4.59
C ILE A 157 7.87 9.44 4.45
N ARG A 158 9.18 9.68 4.45
CA ARG A 158 9.74 11.03 4.26
C ARG A 158 9.34 11.60 2.90
N ASP A 159 9.44 10.82 1.83
CA ASP A 159 9.05 11.29 0.49
C ASP A 159 7.54 11.59 0.39
N ILE A 160 6.71 10.81 1.08
CA ILE A 160 5.28 11.12 1.22
C ILE A 160 5.08 12.46 1.93
N ALA A 161 5.69 12.66 3.10
CA ALA A 161 5.59 13.90 3.88
C ALA A 161 6.14 15.11 3.11
N GLN A 162 7.14 14.93 2.25
CA GLN A 162 7.75 15.97 1.42
C GLN A 162 7.01 16.21 0.10
N SER A 163 5.90 15.52 -0.17
CA SER A 163 5.07 15.74 -1.35
C SER A 163 3.95 16.76 -1.09
N GLU A 164 3.57 17.51 -2.11
CA GLU A 164 2.40 18.42 -2.10
C GLU A 164 1.10 17.69 -2.48
N LEU A 165 1.19 16.57 -3.21
CA LEU A 165 0.07 15.72 -3.60
C LEU A 165 0.53 14.27 -3.78
N ILE A 166 -0.23 13.33 -3.25
CA ILE A 166 -0.02 11.89 -3.48
C ILE A 166 -1.09 11.31 -4.40
N ILE A 167 -0.67 10.59 -5.44
CA ILE A 167 -1.55 9.71 -6.21
C ILE A 167 -1.24 8.28 -5.75
N ALA A 168 -2.19 7.64 -5.06
CA ALA A 168 -1.95 6.41 -4.34
C ALA A 168 -2.75 5.23 -4.92
N GLU A 169 -2.05 4.17 -5.29
CA GLU A 169 -2.62 2.83 -5.35
C GLU A 169 -2.28 2.02 -4.07
N SER A 170 -1.18 2.37 -3.40
CA SER A 170 -0.88 1.87 -2.05
C SER A 170 -1.79 2.53 -1.02
N MET A 171 -2.57 1.71 -0.28
CA MET A 171 -3.43 2.21 0.81
C MET A 171 -2.60 2.86 1.92
N HIS A 172 -1.48 2.27 2.32
CA HIS A 172 -0.58 2.89 3.30
C HIS A 172 -0.01 4.21 2.79
N GLY A 173 0.19 4.35 1.47
CA GLY A 173 0.54 5.63 0.85
C GLY A 173 -0.51 6.71 1.12
N ALA A 174 -1.80 6.39 1.00
CA ALA A 174 -2.89 7.31 1.32
C ALA A 174 -3.06 7.55 2.83
N ILE A 175 -2.96 6.51 3.66
CA ILE A 175 -3.02 6.62 5.14
C ILE A 175 -1.95 7.62 5.64
N ILE A 176 -0.72 7.44 5.18
CA ILE A 176 0.41 8.26 5.60
C ILE A 176 0.31 9.66 5.01
N ALA A 177 -0.11 9.80 3.74
CA ALA A 177 -0.37 11.11 3.15
C ALA A 177 -1.39 11.90 3.99
N ASP A 178 -2.52 11.28 4.30
CA ASP A 178 -3.59 11.89 5.10
C ASP A 178 -3.11 12.27 6.51
N ALA A 179 -2.29 11.42 7.14
CA ALA A 179 -1.69 11.68 8.45
C ALA A 179 -0.77 12.92 8.47
N PHE A 180 -0.02 13.15 7.39
CA PHE A 180 0.80 14.36 7.19
C PHE A 180 0.02 15.53 6.57
N ARG A 181 -1.31 15.40 6.43
CA ARG A 181 -2.18 16.37 5.76
C ARG A 181 -1.72 16.69 4.32
N VAL A 182 -1.14 15.71 3.64
CA VAL A 182 -0.83 15.76 2.21
C VAL A 182 -2.06 15.28 1.44
N PRO A 183 -2.69 16.13 0.61
CA PRO A 183 -3.84 15.73 -0.18
C PRO A 183 -3.51 14.50 -1.03
N TRP A 184 -4.50 13.63 -1.22
CA TRP A 184 -4.29 12.38 -1.94
C TRP A 184 -5.42 12.04 -2.92
N ILE A 185 -5.09 11.26 -3.94
CA ILE A 185 -6.03 10.76 -4.96
C ILE A 185 -5.83 9.26 -5.06
N ALA A 186 -6.89 8.49 -4.82
CA ALA A 186 -6.86 7.04 -5.01
C ALA A 186 -6.90 6.68 -6.50
N VAL A 187 -6.05 5.74 -6.90
CA VAL A 187 -6.10 5.08 -8.21
C VAL A 187 -6.06 3.57 -8.05
N ALA A 188 -6.55 2.86 -9.05
CA ALA A 188 -6.48 1.41 -9.11
C ALA A 188 -6.12 0.96 -10.52
N THR A 189 -5.17 0.04 -10.64
CA THR A 189 -4.83 -0.56 -11.95
C THR A 189 -5.58 -1.87 -12.20
N SER A 190 -6.19 -2.45 -11.17
CA SER A 190 -6.92 -3.71 -11.23
C SER A 190 -7.98 -3.81 -10.12
N ALA A 191 -8.90 -4.77 -10.30
CA ALA A 191 -9.85 -5.17 -9.26
C ALA A 191 -9.22 -5.99 -8.12
N SER A 192 -7.92 -6.31 -8.22
CA SER A 192 -7.19 -6.95 -7.11
C SER A 192 -6.84 -5.97 -6.00
N ILE A 193 -6.92 -4.65 -6.28
CA ILE A 193 -6.90 -3.64 -5.23
C ILE A 193 -8.18 -3.81 -4.40
N ASN A 194 -7.98 -4.15 -3.14
CA ASN A 194 -9.06 -4.58 -2.28
C ASN A 194 -9.86 -3.37 -1.77
N ASP A 195 -11.06 -3.20 -2.33
CA ASP A 195 -11.96 -2.11 -1.97
C ASP A 195 -12.44 -2.20 -0.51
N PHE A 196 -12.50 -3.39 0.08
CA PHE A 196 -12.91 -3.54 1.49
C PHE A 196 -11.94 -2.81 2.41
N LYS A 197 -10.63 -3.09 2.32
CA LYS A 197 -9.63 -2.48 3.21
C LYS A 197 -9.58 -0.96 3.04
N TRP A 198 -9.69 -0.48 1.81
CA TRP A 198 -9.71 0.95 1.50
C TRP A 198 -10.93 1.63 2.09
N ASN A 199 -12.12 1.07 1.90
CA ASN A 199 -13.34 1.64 2.49
C ASN A 199 -13.35 1.53 4.01
N ASP A 200 -12.81 0.46 4.59
CA ASP A 200 -12.69 0.27 6.03
C ASP A 200 -11.86 1.40 6.66
N TRP A 201 -10.68 1.69 6.10
CA TRP A 201 -9.88 2.84 6.54
C TRP A 201 -10.55 4.17 6.20
N ALA A 202 -11.00 4.40 4.96
CA ALA A 202 -11.56 5.69 4.56
C ALA A 202 -12.75 6.09 5.44
N MET A 203 -13.64 5.15 5.77
CA MET A 203 -14.75 5.40 6.68
C MET A 203 -14.29 5.73 8.10
N SER A 204 -13.18 5.15 8.58
CA SER A 204 -12.64 5.46 9.91
C SER A 204 -12.27 6.93 10.05
N VAL A 205 -11.67 7.52 9.00
CA VAL A 205 -11.21 8.92 8.96
C VAL A 205 -12.21 9.87 8.30
N GLY A 206 -13.43 9.40 8.00
CA GLY A 206 -14.46 10.22 7.32
C GLY A 206 -14.13 10.61 5.88
N ALA A 207 -13.17 9.94 5.23
CA ALA A 207 -12.84 10.12 3.82
C ALA A 207 -13.70 9.21 2.93
N THR A 208 -13.67 9.45 1.61
CA THR A 208 -14.42 8.64 0.65
C THR A 208 -13.50 7.94 -0.34
N TYR A 209 -13.47 6.61 -0.33
CA TYR A 209 -12.70 5.88 -1.33
C TYR A 209 -13.42 5.85 -2.68
N LYS A 210 -12.87 6.59 -3.66
CA LYS A 210 -13.35 6.69 -5.05
C LYS A 210 -12.16 6.53 -6.01
N PRO A 211 -11.64 5.31 -6.22
CA PRO A 211 -10.45 5.10 -7.02
C PRO A 211 -10.69 5.44 -8.48
N HIS A 212 -9.72 6.10 -9.11
CA HIS A 212 -9.69 6.22 -10.57
C HIS A 212 -8.97 5.04 -11.19
N VAL A 213 -9.67 4.34 -12.09
CA VAL A 213 -9.07 3.22 -12.81
C VAL A 213 -8.07 3.75 -13.84
N ILE A 214 -6.82 3.27 -13.75
CA ILE A 214 -5.76 3.56 -14.71
C ILE A 214 -5.28 2.25 -15.37
N PRO A 215 -4.85 2.25 -16.64
CA PRO A 215 -4.34 1.04 -17.27
C PRO A 215 -3.06 0.52 -16.62
N VAL A 216 -2.89 -0.80 -16.54
CA VAL A 216 -1.62 -1.45 -16.18
C VAL A 216 -0.49 -1.02 -17.11
N SER A 217 0.70 -0.84 -16.55
CA SER A 217 1.87 -0.25 -17.22
C SER A 217 2.67 -1.23 -18.07
N SER A 218 2.46 -2.54 -17.89
CA SER A 218 3.20 -3.58 -18.60
C SER A 218 2.38 -4.86 -18.78
N ARG A 219 2.84 -5.75 -19.68
CA ARG A 219 2.28 -7.11 -19.81
C ARG A 219 2.55 -7.99 -18.59
N GLY A 220 3.69 -7.82 -17.93
CA GLY A 220 4.03 -8.55 -16.71
C GLY A 220 3.04 -8.23 -15.60
N GLU A 221 2.74 -6.95 -15.42
CA GLU A 221 1.73 -6.48 -14.47
C GLU A 221 0.34 -7.01 -14.84
N ALA A 222 -0.03 -6.98 -16.12
CA ALA A 222 -1.29 -7.55 -16.60
C ALA A 222 -1.40 -9.04 -16.26
N SER A 223 -0.34 -9.82 -16.48
CA SER A 223 -0.29 -11.25 -16.18
C SER A 223 -0.40 -11.52 -14.68
N ALA A 224 0.38 -10.82 -13.86
CA ALA A 224 0.36 -10.97 -12.40
C ALA A 224 -1.03 -10.67 -11.81
N LYS A 225 -1.74 -9.72 -12.41
CA LYS A 225 -3.08 -9.28 -11.97
C LYS A 225 -4.24 -9.98 -12.68
N GLY A 226 -3.96 -10.95 -13.55
CA GLY A 226 -4.97 -11.65 -14.34
C GLY A 226 -5.81 -10.73 -15.25
N LYS A 227 -5.22 -9.64 -15.77
CA LYS A 227 -5.89 -8.63 -16.60
C LYS A 227 -5.47 -8.72 -18.07
N PRO A 228 -6.35 -8.34 -19.01
CA PRO A 228 -5.96 -8.11 -20.41
C PRO A 228 -5.04 -6.90 -20.52
N PHE A 229 -4.03 -6.98 -21.39
CA PHE A 229 -3.18 -5.84 -21.75
C PHE A 229 -3.69 -5.24 -23.07
N TRP A 230 -4.26 -4.03 -23.03
CA TRP A 230 -4.85 -3.36 -24.21
C TRP A 230 -5.85 -4.23 -25.00
N GLY A 231 -6.65 -5.04 -24.32
CA GLY A 231 -7.62 -5.95 -24.96
C GLY A 231 -7.07 -7.30 -25.40
N VAL A 232 -5.77 -7.59 -25.17
CA VAL A 232 -5.16 -8.90 -25.41
C VAL A 232 -5.13 -9.69 -24.11
N THR A 233 -5.79 -10.85 -24.07
CA THR A 233 -5.83 -11.72 -22.89
C THR A 233 -4.47 -12.43 -22.68
N PRO A 234 -4.06 -12.70 -21.42
CA PRO A 234 -2.79 -13.37 -21.13
C PRO A 234 -2.65 -14.76 -21.78
N ASN A 235 -3.77 -15.45 -22.01
CA ASN A 235 -3.84 -16.80 -22.60
C ASN A 235 -4.20 -16.82 -24.10
N GLY A 236 -4.24 -15.66 -24.78
CA GLY A 236 -4.43 -15.61 -26.23
C GLY A 236 -3.15 -15.98 -26.97
N SER A 237 -3.18 -17.06 -27.75
CA SER A 237 -2.11 -17.38 -28.70
C SER A 237 -1.87 -16.20 -29.64
N LEU A 238 -0.61 -15.75 -29.73
CA LEU A 238 -0.20 -14.75 -30.71
C LEU A 238 -0.43 -15.33 -32.13
N PRO A 239 -0.85 -14.52 -33.12
CA PRO A 239 -0.67 -14.91 -34.52
C PRO A 239 0.83 -15.11 -34.74
N LYS A 240 1.22 -16.31 -35.20
CA LYS A 240 2.61 -16.57 -35.60
C LYS A 240 3.02 -15.54 -36.65
N PRO A 241 4.18 -14.88 -36.53
CA PRO A 241 4.71 -14.10 -37.63
C PRO A 241 4.92 -15.04 -38.82
N VAL A 242 4.39 -14.68 -39.98
CA VAL A 242 4.72 -15.36 -41.24
C VAL A 242 6.20 -15.11 -41.50
N LEU A 243 7.02 -16.13 -41.25
CA LEU A 243 8.42 -16.15 -41.64
C LEU A 243 8.48 -16.31 -43.17
N VAL A 244 8.74 -15.20 -43.87
CA VAL A 244 9.20 -15.26 -45.26
C VAL A 244 10.64 -15.80 -45.21
N GLY A 245 10.84 -17.00 -45.76
CA GLY A 245 12.12 -17.72 -45.71
C GLY A 245 13.24 -16.96 -46.44
N PRO A 246 14.51 -17.09 -45.99
CA PRO A 246 15.63 -16.43 -46.66
C PRO A 246 16.12 -17.22 -47.88
N THR A 247 16.39 -16.52 -48.98
CA THR A 247 17.23 -16.97 -50.09
C THR A 247 18.70 -17.09 -49.63
N PRO A 248 19.47 -18.09 -50.13
CA PRO A 248 20.83 -18.31 -49.64
C PRO A 248 21.85 -17.45 -50.42
N GLY A 249 22.63 -16.64 -49.70
CA GLY A 249 23.81 -16.00 -50.28
C GLY A 249 24.35 -14.81 -49.49
N ARG A 250 25.64 -14.89 -49.13
CA ARG A 250 26.48 -13.89 -48.43
C ARG A 250 26.22 -13.69 -46.93
N ARG A 251 27.24 -14.00 -46.13
CA ARG A 251 27.44 -13.43 -44.79
C ARG A 251 27.90 -11.98 -44.94
N PRO A 252 27.23 -10.99 -44.32
CA PRO A 252 27.90 -9.80 -43.85
C PRO A 252 28.06 -9.87 -42.32
N THR A 253 29.23 -9.46 -41.86
CA THR A 253 29.52 -9.12 -40.46
C THR A 253 28.44 -8.20 -39.91
N ARG A 254 27.82 -8.58 -38.80
CA ARG A 254 26.73 -7.85 -38.16
C ARG A 254 27.31 -6.62 -37.46
N PRO A 255 26.96 -5.37 -37.82
CA PRO A 255 27.26 -4.25 -36.96
C PRO A 255 26.32 -4.32 -35.74
N GLU A 256 26.85 -4.09 -34.55
CA GLU A 256 26.04 -3.88 -33.35
C GLU A 256 25.12 -2.67 -33.59
N ARG A 257 23.82 -2.95 -33.79
CA ARG A 257 22.79 -1.91 -33.93
C ARG A 257 22.35 -1.41 -32.55
N PRO A 258 21.90 -0.15 -32.42
CA PRO A 258 21.58 0.51 -31.15
C PRO A 258 20.28 -0.06 -30.56
N GLN A 259 20.37 -1.22 -29.90
CA GLN A 259 19.22 -1.90 -29.30
C GLN A 259 18.60 -1.11 -28.14
N SER A 260 19.35 -0.20 -27.50
CA SER A 260 18.89 0.59 -26.36
C SER A 260 17.82 1.62 -26.75
N LEU A 261 18.00 2.32 -27.87
CA LEU A 261 17.09 3.37 -28.33
C LEU A 261 15.74 2.78 -28.79
N LEU A 262 15.77 1.68 -29.55
CA LEU A 262 14.56 1.01 -30.01
C LEU A 262 13.78 0.40 -28.84
N ARG A 263 14.47 -0.23 -27.87
CA ARG A 263 13.85 -0.74 -26.64
C ARG A 263 13.24 0.38 -25.80
N SER A 264 13.93 1.52 -25.69
CA SER A 264 13.43 2.70 -24.98
C SER A 264 12.16 3.27 -25.63
N MET A 265 12.13 3.36 -26.97
CA MET A 265 10.94 3.79 -27.69
C MET A 265 9.76 2.82 -27.53
N VAL A 266 9.99 1.50 -27.67
CA VAL A 266 8.94 0.48 -27.49
C VAL A 266 8.39 0.51 -26.07
N LYS A 267 9.26 0.65 -25.06
CA LYS A 267 8.85 0.81 -23.65
C LYS A 267 7.97 2.04 -23.43
N LYS A 268 8.29 3.18 -24.06
CA LYS A 268 7.50 4.42 -23.99
C LYS A 268 6.14 4.29 -24.66
N PHE A 269 6.04 3.61 -25.80
CA PHE A 269 4.75 3.37 -26.47
C PHE A 269 3.81 2.48 -25.63
N LEU A 270 4.35 1.45 -24.99
CA LEU A 270 3.56 0.54 -24.14
C LEU A 270 3.06 1.19 -22.84
N ALA A 271 3.77 2.21 -22.34
CA ALA A 271 3.45 2.96 -21.13
C ALA A 271 2.50 4.15 -21.36
N ALA A 272 2.27 4.55 -22.62
CA ALA A 272 1.62 5.81 -22.95
C ALA A 272 0.21 5.98 -22.37
N PRO A 273 -0.69 4.98 -22.41
CA PRO A 273 -2.03 5.22 -21.90
C PRO A 273 -2.13 5.03 -20.37
N SER A 274 -1.19 4.31 -19.73
CA SER A 274 -0.99 4.40 -18.28
C SER A 274 -0.52 5.80 -17.87
N ALA A 275 0.40 6.41 -18.61
CA ALA A 275 0.86 7.76 -18.37
C ALA A 275 -0.27 8.79 -18.57
N ALA A 276 -1.08 8.64 -19.61
CA ALA A 276 -2.26 9.49 -19.82
C ALA A 276 -3.29 9.31 -18.69
N GLY A 277 -3.50 8.07 -18.23
CA GLY A 277 -4.38 7.76 -17.09
C GLY A 277 -3.90 8.43 -15.81
N LEU A 278 -2.61 8.31 -15.49
CA LEU A 278 -2.00 8.91 -14.30
C LEU A 278 -2.01 10.44 -14.37
N PHE A 279 -1.70 11.01 -15.53
CA PHE A 279 -1.77 12.44 -15.77
C PHE A 279 -3.19 12.98 -15.55
N LYS A 280 -4.22 12.30 -16.08
CA LYS A 280 -5.63 12.64 -15.86
C LYS A 280 -6.01 12.54 -14.39
N ALA A 281 -5.57 11.48 -13.70
CA ALA A 281 -5.80 11.32 -12.25
C ALA A 281 -5.18 12.46 -11.46
N SER A 282 -3.96 12.89 -11.79
CA SER A 282 -3.22 13.96 -11.10
C SER A 282 -3.88 15.35 -11.14
N ARG A 283 -4.93 15.52 -11.94
CA ARG A 283 -5.69 16.77 -12.11
C ARG A 283 -7.09 16.72 -11.49
N ARG A 284 -7.42 15.62 -10.84
CA ARG A 284 -8.68 15.46 -10.12
C ARG A 284 -8.61 16.23 -8.81
N GLU A 285 -9.79 16.50 -8.26
CA GLU A 285 -9.92 17.05 -6.93
C GLU A 285 -9.36 16.04 -5.92
N PRO A 286 -8.34 16.43 -5.13
CA PRO A 286 -7.77 15.56 -4.13
C PRO A 286 -8.69 15.45 -2.91
N GLN A 287 -8.40 14.48 -2.06
CA GLN A 287 -9.11 14.27 -0.82
C GLN A 287 -8.18 14.45 0.38
N LEU A 288 -8.79 14.84 1.49
CA LEU A 288 -8.26 14.79 2.84
C LEU A 288 -9.40 14.40 3.77
N SER A 289 -9.10 13.67 4.84
CA SER A 289 -10.04 13.53 5.95
C SER A 289 -10.45 14.91 6.51
N PRO A 290 -11.68 15.08 7.02
CA PRO A 290 -12.12 16.33 7.63
C PRO A 290 -11.18 16.79 8.75
N ASP A 291 -11.01 18.10 8.90
CA ASP A 291 -10.16 18.67 9.95
C ASP A 291 -10.66 18.23 11.34
N GLY A 292 -9.71 17.88 12.22
CA GLY A 292 -9.97 17.35 13.55
C GLY A 292 -10.42 15.88 13.61
N SER A 293 -10.80 15.25 12.49
CA SER A 293 -11.17 13.83 12.47
C SER A 293 -9.99 12.94 12.89
N LEU A 294 -8.82 13.14 12.27
CA LEU A 294 -7.61 12.40 12.63
C LEU A 294 -7.17 12.64 14.07
N ASP A 295 -7.26 13.88 14.57
CA ASP A 295 -6.83 14.21 15.93
C ASP A 295 -7.69 13.48 16.98
N GLY A 296 -9.00 13.43 16.76
CA GLY A 296 -9.91 12.63 17.59
C GLY A 296 -9.59 11.14 17.57
N LEU A 297 -9.26 10.58 16.40
CA LEU A 297 -8.88 9.17 16.28
C LEU A 297 -7.53 8.86 16.92
N LYS A 298 -6.53 9.75 16.75
CA LYS A 298 -5.22 9.66 17.40
C LYS A 298 -5.37 9.72 18.92
N SER A 299 -6.25 10.59 19.45
CA SER A 299 -6.55 10.65 20.88
C SER A 299 -7.13 9.32 21.39
N ARG A 300 -8.13 8.76 20.70
CA ARG A 300 -8.74 7.47 21.05
C ARG A 300 -7.74 6.31 20.97
N LEU A 301 -6.86 6.31 19.97
CA LEU A 301 -5.77 5.33 19.89
C LEU A 301 -4.77 5.53 21.05
N GLY A 302 -4.47 6.76 21.43
CA GLY A 302 -3.64 7.09 22.60
C GLY A 302 -4.22 6.56 23.92
N GLU A 303 -5.53 6.66 24.11
CA GLU A 303 -6.23 6.06 25.26
C GLU A 303 -6.11 4.53 25.27
N VAL A 304 -6.28 3.89 24.11
CA VAL A 304 -6.05 2.44 23.95
C VAL A 304 -4.62 2.06 24.33
N LEU A 305 -3.62 2.79 23.82
CA LEU A 305 -2.21 2.55 24.12
C LEU A 305 -1.93 2.75 25.62
N ASN A 306 -2.50 3.76 26.26
CA ASN A 306 -2.39 3.97 27.72
C ASN A 306 -2.97 2.81 28.52
N GLY A 307 -4.10 2.24 28.09
CA GLY A 307 -4.66 1.03 28.70
C GLY A 307 -3.71 -0.17 28.57
N ILE A 308 -3.14 -0.37 27.39
CA ILE A 308 -2.15 -1.44 27.15
C ILE A 308 -0.93 -1.27 28.05
N ARG A 309 -0.41 -0.04 28.19
CA ARG A 309 0.73 0.23 29.08
C ARG A 309 0.42 -0.22 30.50
N LYS A 310 -0.74 0.12 31.05
CA LYS A 310 -1.14 -0.29 32.41
C LYS A 310 -1.28 -1.80 32.59
N ASP A 311 -1.75 -2.50 31.56
CA ASP A 311 -2.05 -3.93 31.65
C ASP A 311 -0.83 -4.83 31.37
N TYR A 312 0.16 -4.31 30.63
CA TYR A 312 1.28 -5.11 30.11
C TYR A 312 2.69 -4.61 30.46
N LEU A 313 2.88 -3.31 30.73
CA LEU A 313 4.19 -2.70 31.02
C LEU A 313 4.32 -2.33 32.50
#